data_AF-A0A952G870-F1
#
_entry.id   AF-A0A952G870-F1
#
_cell.length_a   1.000
_cell.length_b   1.000
_cell.length_c   1.000
_cell.angle_alpha   90.00
_cell.angle_beta   90.00
_cell.angle_gamma   90.00
#
_symmetry.space_group_name_H-M   'P 1'
#
loop_
_entity.id
_entity.type
_entity.pdbx_description
1 polymer ?
#
loop_
_entity_poly.entity_id
_entity_poly.type
_entity_poly.pdbx_seq_one_letter_code
_entity_poly.pdbx_strand_id
1 'polypeptide(L)' 'GAVADSDTWEHATDPAGALERFDSGTVFADLGDSIVTGPTGNNLRDLRVLLAED' A
#
# COMPACT_ATOMS: atom_id res chain seq x y z
N GLY A 1 6.36 -0.07 1.03
CA GLY A 1 5.10 -0.75 1.38
C GLY A 1 3.99 0.27 1.41
N ALA A 2 2.79 -0.11 1.81
CA ALA A 2 1.66 0.81 1.91
C ALA A 2 0.73 0.41 3.06
N VAL A 3 -0.10 1.34 3.48
CA VAL A 3 -1.30 1.08 4.29
C VAL A 3 -2.52 1.12 3.36
N ALA A 4 -3.58 0.38 3.72
CA ALA A 4 -4.85 0.43 3.02
C ALA A 4 -5.97 0.17 4.03
N ASP A 5 -7.14 0.74 3.77
CA ASP A 5 -8.37 0.61 4.54
C ASP A 5 -9.58 0.30 3.63
N SER A 6 -10.79 0.42 4.17
CA SER A 6 -12.03 0.18 3.43
C SER A 6 -12.26 1.15 2.28
N ASP A 7 -11.68 2.35 2.34
CA ASP A 7 -12.00 3.46 1.44
C ASP A 7 -10.94 3.61 0.34
N THR A 8 -9.76 3.01 0.54
CA THR A 8 -8.62 3.03 -0.39
C THR A 8 -9.02 2.65 -1.82
N TRP A 9 -9.88 1.63 -1.99
CA TRP A 9 -10.27 1.17 -3.33
C TRP A 9 -11.13 2.19 -4.08
N GLU A 10 -12.04 2.87 -3.38
CA GLU A 10 -12.93 3.86 -3.97
C GLU A 10 -12.18 5.15 -4.36
N HIS A 11 -11.17 5.52 -3.57
CA HIS A 11 -10.35 6.69 -3.85
C HIS A 11 -9.27 6.44 -4.92
N ALA A 12 -8.88 5.18 -5.14
CA ALA A 12 -7.86 4.82 -6.11
C ALA A 12 -8.33 5.03 -7.56
N THR A 13 -7.46 5.61 -8.39
CA THR A 13 -7.67 5.65 -9.84
C THR A 13 -7.18 4.34 -10.47
N ASP A 14 -8.08 3.60 -11.15
CA ASP A 14 -7.78 2.33 -11.83
C ASP A 14 -6.95 1.31 -10.99
N PRO A 15 -7.36 0.97 -9.76
CA PRO A 15 -6.58 0.05 -8.91
C PRO A 15 -6.42 -1.35 -9.53
N ALA A 16 -7.44 -1.82 -10.26
CA ALA A 16 -7.38 -3.11 -10.93
C ALA A 16 -6.38 -3.12 -12.09
N GLY A 17 -6.40 -2.11 -12.97
CA GLY A 17 -5.43 -2.02 -14.06
C GLY A 17 -4.02 -1.77 -13.56
N ALA A 18 -3.84 -1.04 -12.46
CA ALA A 18 -2.53 -0.89 -11.81
C ALA A 18 -1.97 -2.24 -11.34
N LEU A 19 -2.80 -3.11 -10.75
CA LEU A 19 -2.38 -4.46 -10.35
C LEU A 19 -1.95 -5.30 -11.56
N GLU A 20 -2.71 -5.27 -12.66
CA GLU A 20 -2.37 -5.99 -13.90
C GLU A 20 -1.04 -5.54 -14.51
N ARG A 21 -0.69 -4.26 -14.35
CA ARG A 21 0.55 -3.65 -14.84
C ARG A 21 1.71 -3.73 -13.83
N PHE A 22 1.52 -4.34 -12.66
CA PHE A 22 2.48 -4.36 -11.54
C PHE A 22 2.88 -2.96 -11.06
N ASP A 23 1.95 -2.00 -11.10
CA ASP A 23 2.16 -0.57 -10.82
C ASP A 23 1.38 -0.11 -9.57
N SER A 24 1.32 -0.95 -8.53
CA SER A 24 0.66 -0.57 -7.28
C SER A 24 1.35 0.59 -6.56
N GLY A 25 2.65 0.81 -6.81
CA GLY A 25 3.42 1.91 -6.23
C GLY A 25 2.85 3.29 -6.59
N THR A 26 2.42 3.48 -7.85
CA THR A 26 1.82 4.75 -8.30
C THR A 26 0.49 5.01 -7.59
N VAL A 27 -0.37 3.99 -7.45
CA VAL A 27 -1.66 4.10 -6.75
C VAL A 27 -1.46 4.58 -5.30
N PHE A 28 -0.58 3.91 -4.55
CA PHE A 28 -0.35 4.28 -3.15
C PHE A 28 0.48 5.57 -2.99
N ALA A 29 1.22 6.01 -4.00
CA ALA A 29 1.89 7.31 -3.97
C ALA A 29 0.89 8.45 -4.18
N ASP A 30 -0.03 8.29 -5.14
CA ASP A 30 -1.05 9.30 -5.47
C ASP A 30 -2.05 9.51 -4.33
N LEU A 31 -2.42 8.44 -3.62
CA LEU A 31 -3.29 8.50 -2.44
C LEU A 31 -2.59 9.04 -1.18
N GLY A 32 -1.25 9.02 -1.14
CA GLY A 32 -0.48 9.35 0.06
C GLY A 32 -0.33 8.21 1.07
N ASP A 33 -0.72 6.99 0.71
CA ASP A 33 -0.73 5.81 1.60
C ASP A 33 0.58 5.00 1.59
N SER A 34 1.60 5.51 0.89
CA SER A 34 2.92 4.90 0.84
C SER A 34 3.63 4.94 2.20
N ILE A 35 4.09 3.79 2.68
CA ILE A 35 4.93 3.69 3.88
C ILE A 35 6.40 3.86 3.49
N VAL A 36 6.99 4.97 3.94
CA VAL A 36 8.41 5.29 3.78
C VAL A 36 9.09 5.24 5.16
N THR A 37 9.96 4.25 5.36
CA THR A 37 10.66 4.04 6.65
C THR A 37 12.02 4.74 6.72
N GLY A 38 12.58 5.16 5.59
CA GLY A 38 14.00 5.47 5.48
C GLY A 38 14.89 4.23 5.67
N PRO A 39 16.21 4.42 5.88
CA PRO A 39 17.15 3.32 6.15
C PRO A 39 16.86 2.61 7.47
N THR A 40 16.58 1.31 7.44
CA THR A 40 16.22 0.51 8.65
C THR A 40 17.39 -0.26 9.27
N GLY A 41 18.48 -0.47 8.51
CA GLY A 41 19.67 -1.21 8.95
C GLY A 41 19.49 -2.72 9.09
N ASN A 42 18.33 -3.29 8.74
CA ASN A 42 18.05 -4.72 8.82
C ASN A 42 17.10 -5.18 7.70
N ASN A 43 17.13 -6.47 7.37
CA ASN A 43 16.17 -7.11 6.47
C ASN A 43 15.67 -8.43 7.07
N LEU A 44 14.47 -8.42 7.65
CA LEU A 44 13.78 -9.60 8.16
C LEU A 44 12.63 -10.05 7.23
N ARG A 45 12.64 -9.56 5.98
CA ARG A 45 11.54 -9.69 5.01
C ARG A 45 10.27 -8.98 5.47
N ASP A 46 9.12 -9.42 4.94
CA ASP A 46 7.86 -8.68 5.01
C ASP A 46 7.13 -8.90 6.35
N LEU A 47 6.59 -7.80 6.89
CA LEU A 47 5.58 -7.80 7.94
C LEU A 47 4.23 -7.39 7.33
N ARG A 48 3.17 -8.14 7.65
CA ARG A 48 1.79 -7.81 7.28
C ARG A 48 0.96 -7.72 8.54
N VAL A 49 0.22 -6.63 8.69
CA VAL A 49 -0.65 -6.36 9.85
C VAL A 49 -2.07 -6.15 9.32
N LEU A 50 -3.03 -6.81 9.92
CA LEU A 50 -4.45 -6.60 9.70
C LEU A 50 -5.06 -6.09 11.00
N LEU A 51 -5.74 -4.95 10.94
CA LEU A 51 -6.55 -4.42 12.04
C LEU A 51 -8.01 -4.60 11.67
N ALA A 52 -8.81 -5.16 12.59
CA ALA A 52 -10.25 -5.33 12.42
C ALA A 52 -10.94 -5.03 13.75
N GLU A 53 -12.10 -4.38 13.69
CA GLU A 53 -12.99 -4.21 14.83
C GLU A 53 -13.90 -5.45 14.99
N ASP A 54 -14.45 -5.67 16.18
CA ASP A 54 -15.32 -6.81 16.49
C ASP A 54 -16.69 -6.74 15.79
#